data_AF-V4B1F3-F1
#
_entry.id   AF-V4B1F3-F1
#
_cell.length_a   1.000
_cell.length_b   1.000
_cell.length_c   1.000
_cell.angle_alpha   90.00
_cell.angle_beta   90.00
_cell.angle_gamma   90.00
#
_symmetry.space_group_name_H-M   'P 1'
#
loop_
_entity.id
_entity.type
_entity.pdbx_description
1 polymer ?
#
loop_
_entity_poly.entity_id
_entity_poly.type
_entity_poly.pdbx_seq_one_letter_code
_entity_poly.pdbx_strand_id
1 'polypeptide(L)'
;NFHSISLIIMMESPRDIKLTSSCLFRGSEYLVTMEVKDGDQLNIEVEDRISSDQWKASFDATYIQDLTHKTGNFKQFHIFTSMLESALNKVCIYIISL
;
A
#
# COMPACT_ATOMS: atom_id res chain seq x y z
N ASN A 1 -12.59 25.02 -25.66
CA ASN A 1 -11.63 24.44 -26.62
C ASN A 1 -11.34 23.02 -26.17
N PHE A 2 -11.82 22.02 -26.92
CA PHE A 2 -11.81 20.60 -26.52
C PHE A 2 -10.40 20.04 -26.27
N HIS A 3 -9.38 20.66 -26.87
CA HIS A 3 -7.97 20.29 -26.66
C HIS A 3 -7.46 20.59 -25.24
N SER A 4 -8.03 21.59 -24.55
CA SER A 4 -7.67 21.92 -23.17
C SER A 4 -8.30 20.96 -22.15
N ILE A 5 -9.49 20.44 -22.45
CA ILE A 5 -10.19 19.47 -21.59
C ILE A 5 -9.54 18.09 -21.70
N SER A 6 -9.09 17.66 -22.88
CA SER A 6 -8.30 16.42 -23.02
C SER A 6 -6.99 16.46 -22.25
N LEU A 7 -6.31 17.61 -22.13
CA LEU A 7 -5.07 17.71 -21.33
C LEU A 7 -5.33 17.66 -19.82
N ILE A 8 -6.45 18.21 -19.35
CA ILE A 8 -6.83 18.22 -17.93
C ILE A 8 -7.26 16.81 -17.47
N ILE A 9 -7.88 16.01 -18.35
CA ILE A 9 -8.30 14.63 -18.04
C ILE A 9 -7.15 13.62 -18.19
N MET A 10 -6.13 13.89 -19.01
CA MET A 10 -4.91 13.07 -19.14
C MET A 10 -3.89 13.30 -18.01
N MET A 11 -4.16 14.23 -17.09
CA MET A 11 -3.29 14.60 -15.96
C MET A 11 -3.94 14.33 -14.60
N GLU A 12 -4.92 13.41 -14.50
CA GLU A 12 -5.11 12.71 -13.23
C GLU A 12 -3.95 11.72 -13.12
N SER A 13 -2.79 12.23 -12.67
CA SER A 13 -1.63 11.41 -12.32
C SER A 13 -2.19 10.23 -11.53
N PRO A 14 -1.85 8.98 -11.87
CA PRO A 14 -2.27 7.83 -11.08
C PRO A 14 -2.02 8.19 -9.62
N ARG A 15 -3.09 8.21 -8.82
CA ARG A 15 -3.04 8.78 -7.48
C ARG A 15 -1.97 8.00 -6.72
N ASP A 16 -0.85 8.67 -6.43
CA ASP A 16 0.14 8.11 -5.55
C ASP A 16 -0.50 8.04 -4.17
N ILE A 17 -0.75 6.83 -3.70
CA ILE A 17 -1.37 6.59 -2.40
C ILE A 17 -0.25 6.26 -1.44
N LYS A 18 -0.03 7.10 -0.43
CA LYS A 18 0.89 6.81 0.67
C LYS A 18 0.14 6.78 1.99
N LEU A 19 0.22 5.65 2.68
CA LEU A 19 -0.37 5.43 4.00
C LEU A 19 0.71 4.95 4.96
N THR A 20 0.81 5.58 6.13
CA THR A 20 1.68 5.13 7.21
C THR A 20 0.84 4.88 8.45
N SER A 21 1.06 3.77 9.14
CA SER A 21 0.31 3.40 10.35
C SER A 21 1.22 2.67 11.35
N SER A 22 1.00 2.90 12.64
CA SER A 22 1.69 2.16 13.70
C SER A 22 0.96 0.85 13.96
N CYS A 23 1.65 -0.29 13.87
CA CYS A 23 1.08 -1.64 13.99
C CYS A 23 1.77 -2.41 15.13
N LEU A 24 1.03 -3.26 15.82
CA LEU A 24 1.55 -4.10 16.90
C LEU A 24 1.58 -5.54 16.43
N PHE A 25 2.77 -6.06 16.14
CA PHE A 25 2.96 -7.44 15.74
C PHE A 25 3.64 -8.20 16.90
N ARG A 26 2.93 -9.17 17.48
CA ARG A 26 3.42 -10.03 18.57
C ARG A 26 3.96 -9.26 19.79
N GLY A 27 3.41 -8.08 20.07
CA GLY A 27 3.79 -7.24 21.21
C GLY A 27 4.83 -6.16 20.89
N SER A 28 5.42 -6.16 19.71
CA SER A 28 6.36 -5.11 19.27
C SER A 28 5.67 -4.10 18.36
N GLU A 29 6.02 -2.82 18.52
CA GLU A 29 5.47 -1.71 17.73
C GLU A 29 6.31 -1.47 16.46
N TYR A 30 5.64 -1.44 15.31
CA TYR A 30 6.24 -1.23 14.01
C TYR A 30 5.56 -0.06 13.30
N LEU A 31 6.32 0.75 12.58
CA LEU A 31 5.79 1.72 11.63
C LEU A 31 5.69 1.05 10.26
N VAL A 32 4.47 0.83 9.78
CA VAL A 32 4.24 0.26 8.44
C VAL A 32 3.83 1.36 7.49
N THR A 33 4.57 1.51 6.40
CA THR A 33 4.29 2.43 5.31
C THR A 33 3.99 1.65 4.04
N MET A 34 2.86 1.95 3.43
CA MET A 34 2.44 1.47 2.12
C MET A 34 2.41 2.65 1.16
N GLU A 35 2.99 2.48 -0.02
CA GLU A 35 2.99 3.50 -1.07
C GLU A 35 2.69 2.86 -2.44
N VAL A 36 1.59 3.25 -3.07
CA VAL A 36 1.29 2.90 -4.47
C VAL A 36 1.78 4.05 -5.35
N LYS A 37 2.66 3.77 -6.30
CA LYS A 37 3.16 4.72 -7.31
C LYS A 37 2.69 4.35 -8.68
N ASP A 38 2.45 5.35 -9.52
CA ASP A 38 2.14 5.19 -10.94
C ASP A 38 0.91 4.30 -11.25
N GLY A 39 0.16 3.90 -10.20
CA GLY A 39 -1.04 3.06 -10.27
C GLY A 39 -0.76 1.56 -10.35
N ASP A 40 0.49 1.13 -10.51
CA ASP A 40 0.87 -0.26 -10.75
C ASP A 40 2.10 -0.73 -9.95
N GLN A 41 2.70 0.12 -9.13
CA GLN A 41 3.82 -0.25 -8.26
C GLN A 41 3.43 -0.09 -6.78
N LEU A 42 3.59 -1.16 -6.01
CA LEU A 42 3.38 -1.20 -4.56
C LEU A 42 4.71 -1.25 -3.82
N ASN A 43 4.98 -0.25 -3.00
CA ASN A 43 6.10 -0.19 -2.08
C ASN A 43 5.58 -0.42 -0.65
N ILE A 44 6.27 -1.26 0.11
CA ILE A 44 6.00 -1.54 1.52
C ILE A 44 7.29 -1.35 2.30
N GLU A 45 7.22 -0.55 3.35
CA GLU A 45 8.27 -0.35 4.32
C GLU A 45 7.76 -0.68 5.71
N VAL A 46 8.53 -1.44 6.47
CA VAL A 46 8.25 -1.77 7.87
C VAL A 46 9.47 -1.39 8.68
N GLU A 47 9.27 -0.58 9.70
CA GLU A 47 10.32 -0.14 10.62
C GLU A 47 9.99 -0.61 12.04
N ASP A 48 10.91 -1.32 12.67
CA ASP A 48 10.84 -1.64 14.10
C ASP A 48 11.26 -0.41 14.91
N ARG A 49 10.37 0.11 15.77
CA ARG A 49 10.64 1.33 16.52
C ARG A 49 11.71 1.19 17.59
N ILE A 50 11.99 -0.03 18.07
CA ILE A 50 12.94 -0.26 19.15
C ILE A 50 14.34 -0.50 18.59
N SER A 51 14.45 -1.39 17.60
CA SER A 51 15.73 -1.77 17.00
C SER A 51 16.18 -0.83 15.86
N SER A 52 15.24 -0.03 15.32
CA SER A 52 15.42 0.75 14.09
C SER A 52 15.71 -0.11 12.84
N ASP A 53 15.44 -1.42 12.91
CA ASP A 53 15.52 -2.30 11.76
C ASP A 53 14.44 -1.94 10.74
N GLN A 54 14.83 -1.91 9.46
CA GLN A 54 13.95 -1.57 8.35
C GLN A 54 13.91 -2.69 7.31
N TRP A 55 12.69 -3.02 6.87
CA TRP A 55 12.45 -3.93 5.75
C TRP A 55 11.69 -3.17 4.67
N LYS A 56 12.24 -3.15 3.46
CA LYS A 56 11.66 -2.48 2.30
C LYS A 56 11.46 -3.48 1.17
N ALA A 57 10.31 -3.39 0.51
CA ALA A 57 9.99 -4.21 -0.63
C ALA A 57 9.17 -3.44 -1.65
N SER A 58 9.43 -3.71 -2.93
CA SER A 58 8.73 -3.10 -4.07
C SER A 58 8.22 -4.21 -4.98
N PHE A 59 6.96 -4.08 -5.40
CA PHE A 59 6.27 -5.07 -6.20
C PHE A 59 5.51 -4.38 -7.33
N ASP A 60 5.64 -4.89 -8.55
CA ASP A 60 4.77 -4.47 -9.65
C ASP A 60 3.41 -5.20 -9.61
N ALA A 61 2.45 -4.69 -10.39
CA ALA A 61 1.11 -5.25 -10.47
C ALA A 61 1.08 -6.72 -10.91
N THR A 62 1.95 -7.11 -11.86
CA THR A 62 2.03 -8.47 -12.40
C THR A 62 2.43 -9.45 -11.30
N TYR A 63 3.47 -9.10 -10.53
CA TYR A 63 3.95 -9.90 -9.42
C TYR A 63 2.85 -10.13 -8.37
N ILE A 64 2.13 -9.07 -7.98
CA ILE A 64 1.04 -9.18 -6.98
C ILE A 64 -0.11 -10.05 -7.50
N GLN A 65 -0.49 -9.87 -8.76
CA GLN A 65 -1.53 -10.69 -9.39
C GLN A 65 -1.13 -12.16 -9.47
N ASP A 66 0.10 -12.46 -9.88
CA ASP A 66 0.65 -13.81 -9.91
C ASP A 66 0.73 -14.44 -8.52
N LEU A 67 1.12 -13.66 -7.50
CA LEU A 67 1.15 -14.09 -6.11
C LEU A 67 -0.26 -14.52 -5.66
N THR A 68 -1.26 -13.68 -5.88
CA THR A 68 -2.64 -13.97 -5.45
C THR A 68 -3.24 -15.15 -6.24
N HIS A 69 -2.91 -15.28 -7.52
CA HIS A 69 -3.28 -16.43 -8.34
C HIS A 69 -2.69 -17.74 -7.79
N LYS A 70 -1.39 -17.75 -7.44
CA LYS A 70 -0.70 -18.92 -6.88
C LYS A 70 -1.28 -19.39 -5.54
N THR A 71 -1.93 -18.51 -4.80
CA THR A 71 -2.64 -18.87 -3.55
C THR A 71 -4.06 -19.40 -3.79
N GLY A 72 -4.53 -19.47 -5.03
CA GLY A 72 -5.89 -19.91 -5.39
C GLY A 72 -6.97 -18.83 -5.20
N ASN A 73 -6.60 -17.60 -4.87
CA ASN A 73 -7.52 -16.48 -4.66
C ASN A 73 -7.06 -15.24 -5.43
N PHE A 74 -7.17 -15.31 -6.76
CA PHE A 74 -6.77 -14.22 -7.65
C PHE A 74 -7.43 -12.89 -7.26
N LYS A 75 -6.62 -11.84 -7.24
CA LYS A 75 -7.02 -10.46 -6.97
C LYS A 75 -6.35 -9.54 -7.98
N GLN A 76 -7.12 -8.63 -8.56
CA GLN A 76 -6.58 -7.51 -9.32
C GLN A 76 -5.71 -6.63 -8.40
N PHE A 77 -4.66 -6.02 -8.94
CA PHE A 77 -3.72 -5.21 -8.16
C PHE A 77 -4.43 -4.14 -7.30
N HIS A 78 -5.34 -3.37 -7.90
CA HIS A 78 -6.07 -2.32 -7.18
C HIS A 78 -6.97 -2.87 -6.04
N ILE A 79 -7.52 -4.08 -6.19
CA ILE A 79 -8.30 -4.73 -5.12
C ILE A 79 -7.36 -5.12 -3.99
N PHE A 80 -6.17 -5.64 -4.31
CA PHE A 80 -5.16 -5.99 -3.32
C PHE A 80 -4.70 -4.77 -2.53
N THR A 81 -4.38 -3.66 -3.20
CA THR A 81 -3.96 -2.42 -2.53
C THR A 81 -5.08 -1.83 -1.68
N SER A 82 -6.33 -1.79 -2.14
CA SER A 82 -7.45 -1.32 -1.32
C SER A 82 -7.72 -2.22 -0.09
N MET A 83 -7.51 -3.54 -0.21
CA MET A 83 -7.60 -4.44 0.94
C MET A 83 -6.49 -4.18 1.95
N LEU A 84 -5.25 -3.97 1.48
CA LEU A 84 -4.12 -3.66 2.34
C LEU A 84 -4.29 -2.32 3.05
N GLU A 85 -4.74 -1.28 2.33
CA GLU A 85 -5.09 0.02 2.89
C GLU A 85 -6.15 -0.12 4.00
N SER A 86 -7.20 -0.90 3.74
CA SER A 86 -8.24 -1.18 4.73
C SER A 86 -7.71 -1.94 5.95
N ALA A 87 -6.79 -2.89 5.74
CA ALA A 87 -6.17 -3.64 6.82
C ALA A 87 -5.28 -2.74 7.69
N LEU A 88 -4.46 -1.88 7.10
CA LEU A 88 -3.64 -0.92 7.84
C LEU A 88 -4.51 0.05 8.65
N ASN A 89 -5.56 0.60 8.05
CA ASN A 89 -6.48 1.49 8.77
C ASN A 89 -7.27 0.79 9.90
N LYS A 90 -7.66 -0.47 9.73
CA LYS A 90 -8.48 -1.19 10.72
C LYS A 90 -7.69 -1.97 11.76
N VAL A 91 -6.48 -2.39 11.47
CA VAL A 91 -5.72 -3.27 12.38
C VAL A 91 -4.68 -2.48 13.13
N CYS A 92 -4.06 -1.49 12.49
CA CYS A 92 -2.95 -0.75 13.07
C CYS A 92 -3.40 0.48 13.88
N ILE A 93 -4.49 1.16 13.49
CA ILE A 93 -4.92 2.40 14.17
C ILE A 93 -5.37 2.19 15.64
N TYR A 94 -5.75 0.97 16.05
CA TYR A 94 -6.28 0.73 17.41
C TYR A 94 -5.26 0.80 18.56
N ILE A 95 -3.97 1.00 18.30
CA ILE A 95 -2.93 0.97 19.34
C ILE A 95 -2.81 2.31 20.09
N ILE A 96 -3.27 3.42 19.51
CA ILE A 96 -3.13 4.75 20.13
C ILE A 96 -4.35 5.13 21.01
N SER A 97 -5.29 4.21 21.23
CA SER A 97 -6.51 4.46 22.02
C SER A 97 -6.63 3.61 23.29
N LEU A 98 -5.53 2.99 23.75
CA LEU A 98 -5.44 2.28 25.04
C LEU A 98 -4.43 2.95 25.96
#